data_AF-A0A8B7E115-F1
#
_entry.id   AF-A0A8B7E115-F1
#
_cell.length_a   1.000
_cell.length_b   1.000
_cell.length_c   1.000
_cell.angle_alpha   90.00
_cell.angle_beta   90.00
_cell.angle_gamma   90.00
#
_symmetry.space_group_name_H-M   'P 1'
#
loop_
_entity.id
_entity.type
_entity.pdbx_description
1 polymer ?
#
loop_
_entity_poly.entity_id
_entity_poly.type
_entity_poly.pdbx_seq_one_letter_code
_entity_poly.pdbx_strand_id
1 'polypeptide(L)'
;MSYFGILLGLFALTFATSFDLKDEIKNRYEDVLDNLEDDDLEDNSDLRDENEENKKEVSESYEDNNPLPSYTMSVCSKVKARIARACEGNNLIINCNGKQKINVFDANYGRTSSQICSGRNPTKRSFGKVFDLSNKCNNQKKSLNIVHKMCSGRSYCVVPASNGVFGDPCFGTYKYLEVHFYCKKR
;
A
#
# COMPACT_ATOMS: atom_id res chain seq x y z
N MET A 1 -35.64 50.67 -25.23
CA MET A 1 -34.31 50.22 -25.70
C MET A 1 -33.33 50.36 -24.54
N SER A 2 -32.36 49.45 -24.39
CA SER A 2 -31.22 49.56 -23.44
C SER A 2 -31.26 48.80 -22.10
N TYR A 3 -31.83 47.58 -22.03
CA TYR A 3 -31.46 46.62 -20.97
C TYR A 3 -31.19 45.20 -21.50
N PHE A 4 -31.81 44.81 -22.62
CA PHE A 4 -31.55 43.51 -23.28
C PHE A 4 -30.14 43.39 -23.89
N GLY A 5 -29.49 44.50 -24.28
CA GLY A 5 -28.13 44.49 -24.83
C GLY A 5 -27.02 44.31 -23.79
N ILE A 6 -27.29 44.64 -22.52
CA ILE A 6 -26.29 44.57 -21.45
C ILE A 6 -26.16 43.12 -20.94
N LEU A 7 -27.26 42.35 -20.96
CA LEU A 7 -27.27 40.97 -20.50
C LEU A 7 -26.57 40.01 -21.47
N LEU A 8 -26.60 40.28 -22.79
CA LEU A 8 -25.84 39.52 -23.79
C LEU A 8 -24.34 39.83 -23.76
N GLY A 9 -23.94 41.07 -23.42
CA GLY A 9 -22.53 41.45 -23.28
C GLY A 9 -21.83 40.80 -22.08
N LEU A 10 -22.53 40.62 -20.96
CA LEU A 10 -22.01 39.92 -19.79
C LEU A 10 -21.88 38.40 -20.00
N PHE A 11 -22.73 37.80 -20.84
CA PHE A 11 -22.60 36.40 -21.22
C PHE A 11 -21.40 36.15 -22.15
N ALA A 12 -21.07 37.07 -23.07
CA ALA A 12 -19.90 36.90 -23.95
C ALA A 12 -18.56 36.94 -23.18
N LEU A 13 -18.46 37.75 -22.12
CA LEU A 13 -17.24 37.88 -21.31
C LEU A 13 -16.97 36.65 -20.41
N THR A 14 -18.01 35.92 -19.97
CA THR A 14 -17.82 34.70 -19.16
C THR A 14 -17.43 33.48 -19.99
N PHE A 15 -17.83 33.44 -21.27
CA PHE A 15 -17.42 32.39 -22.19
C PHE A 15 -15.98 32.56 -22.71
N ALA A 16 -15.52 33.79 -22.94
CA ALA A 16 -14.16 34.06 -23.40
C ALA A 16 -13.10 33.51 -22.42
N THR A 17 -13.29 33.68 -21.10
CA THR A 17 -12.32 33.19 -20.09
C THR A 17 -12.35 31.68 -19.85
N SER A 18 -13.36 30.96 -20.38
CA SER A 18 -13.45 29.49 -20.25
C SER A 18 -12.96 28.75 -21.50
N PHE A 19 -12.81 29.44 -22.64
CA PHE A 19 -12.29 28.83 -23.87
C PHE A 19 -10.75 28.73 -23.83
N ASP A 20 -10.04 29.73 -23.29
CA ASP A 20 -8.58 29.77 -23.27
C ASP A 20 -7.89 28.73 -22.35
N LEU A 21 -8.57 28.19 -21.32
CA LEU A 21 -7.95 27.19 -20.41
C LEU A 21 -7.94 25.76 -20.99
N LYS A 22 -8.81 25.47 -21.97
CA LYS A 22 -8.89 24.12 -22.57
C LYS A 22 -7.81 23.87 -23.61
N ASP A 23 -7.36 24.92 -24.30
CA ASP A 23 -6.33 24.79 -25.34
C ASP A 23 -4.90 24.68 -24.77
N GLU A 24 -4.66 25.18 -23.54
CA GLU A 24 -3.35 25.06 -22.89
C GLU A 24 -3.07 23.67 -22.26
N ILE A 25 -4.12 22.88 -21.99
CA ILE A 25 -3.98 21.51 -21.44
C ILE A 25 -3.81 20.47 -22.55
N LYS A 26 -4.42 20.66 -23.71
CA LYS A 26 -4.30 19.73 -24.85
C LYS A 26 -2.86 19.66 -25.37
N ASN A 27 -2.19 20.80 -25.48
CA ASN A 27 -0.81 20.88 -25.99
C ASN A 27 0.25 20.31 -25.03
N ARG A 28 -0.05 20.09 -23.74
CA ARG A 28 0.89 19.46 -22.80
C ARG A 28 0.77 17.93 -22.77
N TYR A 29 -0.25 17.36 -23.41
CA TYR A 29 -0.51 15.92 -23.43
C TYR A 29 0.01 15.24 -24.71
N GLU A 30 0.20 15.99 -25.81
CA GLU A 30 0.80 15.47 -27.05
C GLU A 30 2.34 15.37 -26.98
N ASP A 31 3.03 16.20 -26.19
CA ASP A 31 4.50 16.13 -25.98
C ASP A 31 4.99 14.87 -25.22
N VAL A 32 4.09 14.12 -24.56
CA VAL A 32 4.46 12.95 -23.73
C VAL A 32 4.37 11.64 -24.51
N LEU A 33 3.65 11.61 -25.64
CA LEU A 33 3.41 10.37 -26.40
C LEU A 33 4.52 10.00 -27.39
N ASP A 34 5.48 10.89 -27.66
CA ASP A 34 6.59 10.64 -28.61
C ASP A 34 7.85 9.99 -27.97
N ASN A 35 7.80 9.58 -26.70
CA ASN A 35 8.94 8.95 -26.01
C ASN A 35 8.75 7.46 -25.71
N LEU A 36 7.89 6.76 -26.45
CA LEU A 36 7.70 5.32 -26.29
C LEU A 36 7.71 4.62 -27.65
N GLU A 37 8.88 4.57 -28.29
CA GLU A 37 9.24 3.47 -29.18
C GLU A 37 10.78 3.41 -29.36
N ASP A 38 11.26 2.16 -29.38
CA ASP A 38 12.57 1.66 -29.83
C ASP A 38 13.65 1.29 -28.76
N ASP A 39 14.14 0.04 -28.96
CA ASP A 39 15.36 -0.63 -28.49
C ASP A 39 15.34 -1.28 -27.07
N ASP A 40 15.53 -2.59 -26.82
CA ASP A 40 15.89 -3.74 -27.65
C ASP A 40 15.44 -5.06 -26.97
N LEU A 41 14.88 -5.96 -27.78
CA LEU A 41 14.80 -7.40 -27.52
C LEU A 41 16.13 -8.03 -27.92
N GLU A 42 16.86 -8.63 -26.98
CA GLU A 42 17.79 -9.71 -27.30
C GLU A 42 17.38 -10.99 -26.56
N ASP A 43 16.83 -11.90 -27.38
CA ASP A 43 16.81 -13.33 -27.14
C ASP A 43 18.23 -13.85 -26.91
N ASN A 44 18.39 -14.72 -25.92
CA ASN A 44 19.36 -15.80 -26.05
C ASN A 44 18.77 -17.09 -25.51
N SER A 45 18.35 -17.90 -26.49
CA SER A 45 18.16 -19.34 -26.49
C SER A 45 19.35 -20.10 -25.88
N ASP A 46 19.07 -21.36 -25.52
CA ASP A 46 19.97 -22.46 -25.14
C ASP A 46 20.07 -22.73 -23.62
N LEU A 47 19.72 -23.90 -23.05
CA LEU A 47 19.46 -25.25 -23.56
C LEU A 47 18.50 -26.04 -22.63
N ARG A 48 17.55 -26.73 -23.27
CA ARG A 48 17.12 -28.15 -23.15
C ARG A 48 17.00 -28.84 -21.77
N ASP A 49 15.75 -29.22 -21.50
CA ASP A 49 15.24 -30.57 -21.15
C ASP A 49 16.20 -31.61 -20.55
N GLU A 50 15.84 -32.18 -19.40
CA GLU A 50 15.48 -33.61 -19.32
C GLU A 50 14.70 -33.96 -18.04
N ASN A 51 13.85 -34.96 -18.21
CA ASN A 51 12.78 -35.46 -17.36
C ASN A 51 13.22 -36.16 -16.05
N GLU A 52 12.22 -36.30 -15.19
CA GLU A 52 11.87 -37.49 -14.40
C GLU A 52 12.89 -38.15 -13.47
N GLU A 53 12.47 -38.14 -12.20
CA GLU A 53 12.41 -39.29 -11.29
C GLU A 53 13.69 -40.03 -10.87
N ASN A 54 13.78 -40.15 -9.55
CA ASN A 54 14.31 -41.31 -8.84
C ASN A 54 15.83 -41.54 -8.93
N LYS A 55 16.51 -41.35 -7.79
CA LYS A 55 16.81 -42.46 -6.84
C LYS A 55 18.18 -42.29 -6.17
N LYS A 56 18.15 -42.56 -4.86
CA LYS A 56 19.22 -43.08 -3.98
C LYS A 56 20.27 -42.10 -3.44
N GLU A 57 20.14 -41.92 -2.12
CA GLU A 57 21.19 -42.10 -1.13
C GLU A 57 22.48 -42.73 -1.66
N VAL A 58 23.60 -42.02 -1.54
CA VAL A 58 24.87 -42.61 -1.11
C VAL A 58 25.56 -41.61 -0.19
N SER A 59 25.79 -42.08 1.03
CA SER A 59 26.65 -41.48 2.05
C SER A 59 28.10 -41.38 1.57
N GLU A 60 28.71 -40.21 1.68
CA GLU A 60 30.17 -40.13 1.69
C GLU A 60 30.65 -39.07 2.68
N SER A 61 31.51 -39.55 3.58
CA SER A 61 32.19 -38.86 4.66
C SER A 61 33.21 -37.85 4.12
N TYR A 62 33.17 -36.62 4.61
CA TYR A 62 34.32 -35.72 4.59
C TYR A 62 34.54 -35.15 5.98
N GLU A 63 35.58 -35.66 6.65
CA GLU A 63 36.24 -35.01 7.78
C GLU A 63 37.02 -33.81 7.25
N ASP A 64 36.68 -32.61 7.69
CA ASP A 64 37.54 -31.44 7.50
C ASP A 64 37.77 -30.75 8.85
N ASN A 65 38.92 -31.06 9.45
CA ASN A 65 39.46 -30.40 10.62
C ASN A 65 40.13 -29.10 10.16
N ASN A 66 39.39 -28.01 10.09
CA ASN A 66 39.96 -26.67 9.94
C ASN A 66 39.26 -25.66 10.89
N PRO A 67 40.00 -24.95 11.76
CA PRO A 67 39.41 -24.07 12.77
C PRO A 67 38.99 -22.68 12.23
N LEU A 68 37.70 -22.37 12.42
CA LEU A 68 36.98 -21.07 12.55
C LEU A 68 37.49 -19.78 11.88
N PRO A 69 36.54 -19.00 11.32
CA PRO A 69 36.30 -17.63 11.81
C PRO A 69 34.99 -17.57 12.61
N SER A 70 35.04 -17.02 13.82
CA SER A 70 33.92 -16.90 14.76
C SER A 70 32.83 -15.95 14.26
N TYR A 71 31.95 -16.45 13.38
CA TYR A 71 30.64 -15.83 13.17
C TYR A 71 29.82 -16.05 14.44
N THR A 72 29.74 -15.02 15.29
CA THR A 72 28.81 -15.04 16.41
C THR A 72 27.40 -15.24 15.85
N MET A 73 26.78 -16.36 16.19
CA MET A 73 25.42 -16.72 15.83
C MET A 73 24.47 -15.60 16.28
N SER A 74 23.79 -14.95 15.33
CA SER A 74 22.69 -14.05 15.64
C SER A 74 21.58 -14.86 16.29
N VAL A 75 21.34 -14.66 17.59
CA VAL A 75 20.24 -15.31 18.30
C VAL A 75 18.93 -14.75 17.74
N CYS A 76 18.20 -15.56 16.96
CA CYS A 76 16.82 -15.26 16.58
C CYS A 76 15.96 -15.21 17.85
N SER A 77 15.71 -14.02 18.37
CA SER A 77 14.81 -13.83 19.51
C SER A 77 13.38 -14.19 19.09
N LYS A 78 12.72 -15.08 19.82
CA LYS A 78 11.29 -15.39 19.61
C LYS A 78 10.46 -14.18 20.03
N VAL A 79 10.03 -13.39 19.05
CA VAL A 79 9.21 -12.21 19.29
C VAL A 79 7.74 -12.51 19.00
N LYS A 80 6.84 -12.14 19.91
CA LYS A 80 5.39 -12.34 19.75
C LYS A 80 4.80 -11.28 18.81
N ALA A 81 4.41 -11.70 17.61
CA ALA A 81 3.62 -10.90 16.69
C ALA A 81 2.20 -10.62 17.25
N ARG A 82 1.69 -9.44 16.94
CA ARG A 82 0.38 -8.93 17.34
C ARG A 82 -0.26 -8.23 16.15
N ILE A 83 -1.59 -8.26 16.09
CA ILE A 83 -2.39 -7.60 15.05
C ILE A 83 -3.30 -6.57 15.72
N ALA A 84 -3.35 -5.36 15.19
CA ALA A 84 -4.32 -4.32 15.56
C ALA A 84 -5.15 -3.94 14.32
N ARG A 85 -6.43 -3.61 14.53
CA ARG A 85 -7.36 -3.25 13.46
C ARG A 85 -8.24 -2.06 13.86
N ALA A 86 -8.58 -1.23 12.87
CA ALA A 86 -9.59 -0.19 13.01
C ALA A 86 -10.31 0.02 11.67
N CYS A 87 -11.63 0.10 11.70
CA CYS A 87 -12.43 0.41 10.51
C CYS A 87 -12.21 1.86 10.07
N GLU A 88 -12.47 2.15 8.80
CA GLU A 88 -12.40 3.50 8.25
C GLU A 88 -13.24 4.48 9.08
N GLY A 89 -12.63 5.62 9.45
CA GLY A 89 -13.22 6.65 10.31
C GLY A 89 -12.88 6.51 11.80
N ASN A 90 -12.34 5.37 12.24
CA ASN A 90 -11.91 5.16 13.62
C ASN A 90 -10.40 5.33 13.81
N ASN A 91 -9.98 5.44 15.07
CA ASN A 91 -8.57 5.46 15.44
C ASN A 91 -8.08 4.06 15.83
N LEU A 92 -6.96 3.64 15.23
CA LEU A 92 -6.22 2.45 15.63
C LEU A 92 -5.27 2.81 16.78
N ILE A 93 -5.33 2.05 17.87
CA ILE A 93 -4.50 2.27 19.06
C ILE A 93 -3.57 1.07 19.25
N ILE A 94 -2.26 1.33 19.33
CA ILE A 94 -1.23 0.33 19.67
C ILE A 94 -0.60 0.70 21.01
N ASN A 95 -0.56 -0.25 21.94
CA ASN A 95 0.05 -0.06 23.25
C ASN A 95 0.97 -1.25 23.63
N CYS A 96 2.21 -0.91 23.99
CA CYS A 96 3.25 -1.80 24.51
C CYS A 96 3.54 -1.54 26.01
N ASN A 97 2.56 -0.99 26.72
CA ASN A 97 2.53 -0.77 28.17
C ASN A 97 3.70 0.06 28.71
N GLY A 98 4.23 1.00 27.92
CA GLY A 98 5.34 1.88 28.30
C GLY A 98 6.73 1.20 28.37
N LYS A 99 6.79 -0.11 28.65
CA LYS A 99 8.04 -0.86 28.90
C LYS A 99 8.72 -1.39 27.65
N GLN A 100 8.02 -1.43 26.53
CA GLN A 100 8.51 -1.95 25.25
C GLN A 100 8.27 -0.95 24.12
N LYS A 101 9.03 -1.10 23.03
CA LYS A 101 8.89 -0.31 21.82
C LYS A 101 8.16 -1.09 20.75
N ILE A 102 7.25 -0.42 20.05
CA ILE A 102 6.52 -0.93 18.91
C ILE A 102 7.52 -1.08 17.75
N ASN A 103 7.44 -2.21 17.07
CA ASN A 103 8.09 -2.46 15.80
C ASN A 103 7.04 -2.94 14.81
N VAL A 104 6.70 -2.09 13.84
CA VAL A 104 5.74 -2.42 12.78
C VAL A 104 6.49 -3.18 11.69
N PHE A 105 5.91 -4.28 11.20
CA PHE A 105 6.49 -5.05 10.10
C PHE A 105 5.51 -5.29 8.95
N ASP A 106 4.21 -5.08 9.16
CA ASP A 106 3.22 -5.01 8.09
C ASP A 106 2.09 -4.04 8.43
N ALA A 107 1.51 -3.40 7.42
CA ALA A 107 0.28 -2.64 7.57
C ALA A 107 -0.44 -2.48 6.23
N ASN A 108 -1.77 -2.53 6.24
CA ASN A 108 -2.61 -2.29 5.08
C ASN A 108 -3.86 -1.48 5.45
N TYR A 109 -4.07 -0.34 4.80
CA TYR A 109 -5.33 0.38 4.78
C TYR A 109 -6.09 0.07 3.50
N GLY A 110 -7.10 -0.78 3.58
CA GLY A 110 -7.81 -1.31 2.43
C GLY A 110 -8.92 -2.27 2.84
N ARG A 111 -9.24 -3.25 1.99
CA ARG A 111 -10.14 -4.36 2.34
C ARG A 111 -9.65 -5.64 1.68
N THR A 112 -9.12 -6.54 2.48
CA THR A 112 -8.66 -7.89 2.06
C THR A 112 -9.53 -9.01 2.62
N SER A 113 -10.53 -8.69 3.46
CA SER A 113 -11.48 -9.63 4.04
C SER A 113 -12.89 -9.03 4.06
N SER A 114 -13.87 -9.87 3.76
CA SER A 114 -15.29 -9.55 3.89
C SER A 114 -15.80 -9.58 5.34
N GLN A 115 -15.05 -10.23 6.25
CA GLN A 115 -15.46 -10.44 7.65
C GLN A 115 -14.96 -9.36 8.61
N ILE A 116 -13.95 -8.60 8.20
CA ILE A 116 -13.43 -7.50 9.01
C ILE A 116 -14.21 -6.24 8.65
N CYS A 117 -14.76 -5.56 9.67
CA CYS A 117 -15.57 -4.36 9.48
C CYS A 117 -16.72 -4.59 8.47
N SER A 118 -17.49 -5.66 8.66
CA SER A 118 -18.63 -6.07 7.80
C SER A 118 -19.87 -5.20 7.94
N GLY A 119 -19.90 -4.32 8.94
CA GLY A 119 -21.01 -3.39 9.17
C GLY A 119 -21.08 -2.26 8.14
N ARG A 120 -22.16 -1.48 8.22
CA ARG A 120 -22.30 -0.23 7.45
C ARG A 120 -21.30 0.80 7.97
N ASN A 121 -20.73 1.59 7.07
CA ASN A 121 -19.97 2.77 7.49
C ASN A 121 -20.96 3.76 8.13
N PRO A 122 -20.80 4.16 9.41
CA PRO A 122 -21.74 5.09 10.06
C PRO A 122 -21.85 6.44 9.34
N THR A 123 -20.78 6.85 8.65
CA THR A 123 -20.66 8.16 8.00
C THR A 123 -21.07 8.16 6.53
N LYS A 124 -21.25 6.98 5.90
CA LYS A 124 -21.64 6.87 4.49
C LYS A 124 -22.80 5.89 4.37
N ARG A 125 -23.91 6.32 3.76
CA ARG A 125 -25.07 5.45 3.41
C ARG A 125 -24.73 4.36 2.38
N SER A 126 -23.46 4.16 2.02
CA SER A 126 -23.03 2.98 1.29
C SER A 126 -23.38 1.76 2.12
N PHE A 127 -24.27 0.92 1.59
CA PHE A 127 -24.15 -0.52 1.81
C PHE A 127 -22.70 -0.82 1.43
N GLY A 128 -21.87 -1.20 2.41
CA GLY A 128 -20.49 -1.56 2.15
C GLY A 128 -20.55 -2.65 1.11
N LYS A 129 -20.36 -2.30 -0.17
CA LYS A 129 -20.30 -3.29 -1.22
C LYS A 129 -19.11 -4.12 -0.78
N VAL A 130 -19.37 -5.36 -0.37
CA VAL A 130 -18.34 -6.39 -0.20
C VAL A 130 -17.90 -6.72 -1.63
N PHE A 131 -17.39 -5.69 -2.33
CA PHE A 131 -17.03 -5.79 -3.72
C PHE A 131 -15.62 -6.31 -3.71
N ASP A 132 -15.57 -7.59 -4.03
CA ASP A 132 -14.45 -8.44 -4.33
C ASP A 132 -13.13 -8.17 -3.62
N LEU A 133 -12.69 -9.26 -3.01
CA LEU A 133 -11.34 -9.66 -2.60
C LEU A 133 -10.31 -9.56 -3.73
N SER A 134 -10.46 -8.61 -4.66
CA SER A 134 -9.43 -8.30 -5.64
C SER A 134 -8.25 -7.67 -4.91
N ASN A 135 -7.05 -8.09 -5.29
CA ASN A 135 -5.78 -7.49 -4.87
C ASN A 135 -5.70 -5.96 -5.12
N LYS A 136 -6.71 -5.35 -5.76
CA LYS A 136 -6.81 -3.92 -6.05
C LYS A 136 -7.11 -3.05 -4.83
N CYS A 137 -7.75 -3.59 -3.79
CA CYS A 137 -8.08 -2.85 -2.55
C CYS A 137 -7.02 -3.06 -1.45
N ASN A 138 -5.75 -3.14 -1.86
CA ASN A 138 -4.58 -3.28 -1.00
C ASN A 138 -3.68 -2.04 -1.18
N ASN A 139 -3.27 -1.43 -0.07
CA ASN A 139 -2.38 -0.26 -0.04
C ASN A 139 -1.19 -0.50 0.93
N GLN A 140 -0.70 -1.74 0.99
CA GLN A 140 0.27 -2.20 1.98
C GLN A 140 1.55 -1.36 2.00
N LYS A 141 2.22 -1.14 0.86
CA LYS A 141 3.51 -0.41 0.80
C LYS A 141 3.41 1.00 1.40
N LYS A 142 2.38 1.76 1.02
CA LYS A 142 2.17 3.13 1.53
C LYS A 142 1.73 3.10 2.99
N SER A 143 0.83 2.19 3.35
CA SER A 143 0.33 2.03 4.71
C SER A 143 1.43 1.67 5.69
N LEU A 144 2.29 0.71 5.33
CA LEU A 144 3.46 0.32 6.12
C LEU A 144 4.40 1.50 6.34
N ASN A 145 4.74 2.25 5.29
CA ASN A 145 5.63 3.42 5.43
C ASN A 145 5.07 4.45 6.42
N ILE A 146 3.77 4.79 6.29
CA ILE A 146 3.12 5.76 7.18
C ILE A 146 3.06 5.25 8.62
N VAL A 147 2.56 4.03 8.84
CA VAL A 147 2.40 3.47 10.20
C VAL A 147 3.75 3.23 10.85
N HIS A 148 4.75 2.76 10.09
CA HIS A 148 6.11 2.60 10.59
C HIS A 148 6.68 3.94 11.08
N LYS A 149 6.57 5.01 10.29
CA LYS A 149 7.01 6.36 10.69
C LYS A 149 6.26 6.88 11.91
N MET A 150 4.96 6.62 12.02
CA MET A 150 4.13 7.13 13.12
C MET A 150 4.33 6.35 14.43
N CYS A 151 4.60 5.04 14.37
CA CYS A 151 4.52 4.16 15.54
C CYS A 151 5.84 3.49 15.94
N SER A 152 6.72 3.12 15.00
CA SER A 152 7.93 2.38 15.34
C SER A 152 8.83 3.16 16.31
N GLY A 153 9.36 2.48 17.32
CA GLY A 153 10.18 3.11 18.37
C GLY A 153 9.40 3.82 19.49
N ARG A 154 8.07 3.94 19.38
CA ARG A 154 7.19 4.45 20.43
C ARG A 154 6.64 3.31 21.29
N SER A 155 6.18 3.60 22.50
CA SER A 155 5.50 2.60 23.37
C SER A 155 3.98 2.65 23.22
N TYR A 156 3.45 3.75 22.69
CA TYR A 156 2.05 4.01 22.43
C TYR A 156 1.92 4.78 21.12
N CYS A 157 0.92 4.43 20.32
CA CYS A 157 0.65 5.08 19.03
C CYS A 157 -0.84 5.11 18.74
N VAL A 158 -1.31 6.21 18.14
CA VAL A 158 -2.67 6.36 17.63
C VAL A 158 -2.59 6.72 16.16
N VAL A 159 -3.32 5.99 15.32
CA VAL A 159 -3.32 6.19 13.87
C VAL A 159 -4.76 6.31 13.37
N PRO A 160 -5.16 7.46 12.79
CA PRO A 160 -6.49 7.59 12.19
C PRO A 160 -6.61 6.73 10.94
N ALA A 161 -7.54 5.78 10.92
CA ALA A 161 -7.82 4.94 9.75
C ALA A 161 -8.68 5.72 8.74
N SER A 162 -8.06 6.60 7.97
CA SER A 162 -8.80 7.51 7.08
C SER A 162 -8.12 7.71 5.73
N ASN A 163 -8.94 8.04 4.72
CA ASN A 163 -8.48 8.43 3.40
C ASN A 163 -7.52 9.64 3.42
N GLY A 164 -7.64 10.55 4.40
CA GLY A 164 -6.75 11.70 4.52
C GLY A 164 -5.32 11.32 4.92
N VAL A 165 -5.15 10.22 5.66
CA VAL A 165 -3.82 9.72 6.05
C VAL A 165 -3.25 8.82 4.97
N PHE A 166 -4.04 7.88 4.45
CA PHE A 166 -3.54 6.80 3.60
C PHE A 166 -3.82 6.99 2.10
N GLY A 167 -4.73 7.89 1.72
CA GLY A 167 -5.38 7.91 0.40
C GLY A 167 -6.54 6.91 0.32
N ASP A 168 -7.21 6.87 -0.84
CA ASP A 168 -8.31 5.93 -1.10
C ASP A 168 -7.93 4.92 -2.21
N PRO A 169 -7.45 3.72 -1.87
CA PRO A 169 -7.03 2.72 -2.87
C PRO A 169 -8.20 2.06 -3.61
N CYS A 170 -9.43 2.18 -3.10
CA CYS A 170 -10.61 1.51 -3.62
C CYS A 170 -11.86 2.32 -3.25
N PHE A 171 -12.12 3.35 -4.07
CA PHE A 171 -13.25 4.25 -3.87
C PHE A 171 -14.59 3.50 -3.81
N GLY A 172 -15.47 3.93 -2.90
CA GLY A 172 -16.77 3.28 -2.68
C GLY A 172 -16.72 2.03 -1.78
N THR A 173 -15.54 1.50 -1.47
CA THR A 173 -15.36 0.39 -0.55
C THR A 173 -15.08 0.91 0.86
N TYR A 174 -15.83 0.40 1.85
CA TYR A 174 -15.56 0.67 3.26
C TYR A 174 -14.26 -0.02 3.66
N LYS A 175 -13.23 0.68 4.11
CA LYS A 175 -11.92 0.07 4.39
C LYS A 175 -11.70 -0.21 5.86
N TYR A 176 -10.58 -0.85 6.17
CA TYR A 176 -10.02 -0.94 7.51
C TYR A 176 -8.49 -0.86 7.44
N LEU A 177 -7.89 -0.32 8.50
CA LEU A 177 -6.46 -0.42 8.75
C LEU A 177 -6.19 -1.70 9.53
N GLU A 178 -5.33 -2.56 9.02
CA GLU A 178 -4.74 -3.69 9.74
C GLU A 178 -3.24 -3.45 9.88
N VAL A 179 -2.70 -3.62 11.10
CA VAL A 179 -1.28 -3.45 11.40
C VAL A 179 -0.75 -4.68 12.10
N HIS A 180 0.31 -5.27 11.56
CA HIS A 180 1.07 -6.32 12.22
C HIS A 180 2.34 -5.74 12.81
N PHE A 181 2.52 -5.98 14.11
CA PHE A 181 3.59 -5.40 14.89
C PHE A 181 4.01 -6.35 16.00
N TYR A 182 5.12 -6.02 16.62
CA TYR A 182 5.50 -6.62 17.89
C TYR A 182 6.03 -5.57 18.86
N CYS A 183 6.02 -5.90 20.15
CA CYS A 183 6.64 -5.10 21.19
C CYS A 183 7.99 -5.71 21.54
N LYS A 184 9.09 -5.01 21.27
CA LYS A 184 10.43 -5.44 21.71
C LYS A 184 10.87 -4.64 22.93
N LYS A 185 11.55 -5.30 23.87
CA LYS A 185 12.29 -4.59 24.92
C LYS A 185 13.43 -3.81 24.25
N ARG A 186 13.80 -2.71 24.88
CA ARG A 186 14.94 -1.92 24.43
C ARG A 186 16.24 -2.63 24.77
#